data_AF-A0AA51Q9Q1-F1
#
_entry.id   AF-A0AA51Q9Q1-F1
#
_cell.length_a   1.000
_cell.length_b   1.000
_cell.length_c   1.000
_cell.angle_alpha   90.00
_cell.angle_beta   90.00
_cell.angle_gamma   90.00
#
_symmetry.space_group_name_H-M   'P 1'
#
loop_
_entity.id
_entity.type
_entity.pdbx_description
1 polymer ?
#
loop_
_entity_poly.entity_id
_entity_poly.type
_entity_poly.pdbx_seq_one_letter_code
_entity_poly.pdbx_strand_id
1 'polypeptide(L)'
;MVLGYILEKITGISLHSYIDKNIFKRASMNHSGFISKENPVPYAAMGYFKDQNQFQPVKEINIFLLYGAGDIYSTASDLCKYDLSLMNGQLISKKSLRKMLRPDQNRVMDLGCM
;
A
#
# COMPACT_ATOMS: atom_id res chain seq x y z
N MET A 1 -7.76 -1.54 -8.15
CA MET A 1 -8.46 -2.69 -8.77
C MET A 1 -8.09 -2.93 -10.24
N VAL A 2 -8.48 -2.10 -11.23
CA VAL A 2 -8.24 -2.39 -12.67
C VAL A 2 -6.76 -2.61 -13.02
N LEU A 3 -5.87 -1.72 -12.56
CA LEU A 3 -4.42 -1.87 -12.79
C LEU A 3 -3.85 -3.16 -12.18
N GLY A 4 -4.36 -3.56 -11.01
CA GLY A 4 -4.00 -4.82 -10.37
C GLY A 4 -4.36 -6.02 -11.25
N TYR A 5 -5.58 -6.03 -11.79
CA TYR A 5 -6.03 -7.12 -12.67
C TYR A 5 -5.25 -7.18 -13.99
N ILE A 6 -4.92 -6.03 -14.58
CA ILE A 6 -4.07 -5.98 -15.78
C ILE A 6 -2.70 -6.60 -15.48
N LEU A 7 -2.11 -6.28 -14.32
CA LEU A 7 -0.84 -6.84 -13.90
C LEU A 7 -0.92 -8.37 -13.78
N GLU A 8 -1.98 -8.89 -13.19
CA GLU A 8 -2.20 -10.35 -13.09
C GLU A 8 -2.31 -11.00 -14.47
N LYS A 9 -3.06 -10.39 -15.39
CA LYS A 9 -3.22 -10.92 -16.75
C LYS A 9 -1.91 -10.96 -17.53
N ILE A 10 -1.07 -9.95 -17.37
CA ILE A 10 0.21 -9.87 -18.07
C ILE A 10 1.25 -10.81 -17.43
N THR A 11 1.23 -10.97 -16.11
CA THR A 11 2.26 -11.71 -15.38
C THR A 11 1.93 -13.17 -15.14
N GLY A 12 0.64 -13.55 -15.21
CA GLY A 12 0.16 -14.90 -14.95
C GLY A 12 0.17 -15.29 -13.46
N ILE A 13 0.48 -14.37 -12.55
CA ILE A 13 0.47 -14.57 -11.10
C ILE A 13 -0.48 -13.58 -10.42
N SER A 14 -0.96 -13.91 -9.22
CA SER A 14 -1.82 -13.00 -8.46
C SER A 14 -1.10 -11.71 -8.08
N LEU A 15 -1.86 -10.62 -7.89
CA LEU A 15 -1.34 -9.33 -7.47
C LEU A 15 -0.60 -9.44 -6.13
N HIS A 16 -1.16 -10.21 -5.19
CA HIS A 16 -0.53 -10.44 -3.88
C HIS A 16 0.83 -11.13 -4.02
N SER A 17 0.94 -12.19 -4.83
CA SER A 17 2.22 -12.86 -5.09
C SER A 17 3.21 -11.96 -5.84
N TYR A 18 2.72 -11.13 -6.76
CA TYR A 18 3.56 -10.16 -7.45
C TYR A 18 4.15 -9.13 -6.48
N ILE A 19 3.32 -8.55 -5.61
CA ILE A 19 3.75 -7.53 -4.65
C ILE A 19 4.70 -8.13 -3.60
N ASP A 20 4.41 -9.32 -3.07
CA ASP A 20 5.32 -10.02 -2.16
C ASP A 20 6.71 -10.21 -2.77
N LYS A 21 6.76 -10.74 -4.01
CA LYS A 21 8.02 -11.01 -4.71
C LYS A 21 8.78 -9.75 -5.11
N ASN A 22 8.08 -8.75 -5.66
CA ASN A 22 8.71 -7.62 -6.32
C ASN A 22 8.83 -6.36 -5.44
N ILE A 23 8.13 -6.32 -4.30
CA ILE A 23 8.15 -5.18 -3.38
C ILE A 23 8.59 -5.65 -2.00
N PHE A 24 7.79 -6.46 -1.30
CA PHE A 24 8.04 -6.75 0.11
C PHE A 24 9.36 -7.47 0.33
N LYS A 25 9.62 -8.57 -0.39
CA LYS A 25 10.89 -9.31 -0.31
C LYS A 25 12.07 -8.47 -0.77
N ARG A 26 11.90 -7.65 -1.81
CA ARG A 26 12.98 -6.79 -2.33
C ARG A 26 13.36 -5.66 -1.38
N ALA A 27 12.42 -5.14 -0.61
CA ALA A 27 12.64 -4.08 0.38
C ALA A 27 12.75 -4.60 1.82
N SER A 28 12.82 -5.93 2.02
CA SER A 28 12.90 -6.57 3.34
C SER A 28 11.77 -6.16 4.31
N MET A 29 10.56 -5.99 3.76
CA MET A 29 9.34 -5.63 4.49
C MET A 29 8.66 -6.90 5.06
N ASN A 30 9.30 -7.53 6.05
CA ASN A 30 8.90 -8.84 6.58
C ASN A 30 7.63 -8.82 7.46
N HIS A 31 7.10 -7.64 7.79
CA HIS A 31 5.89 -7.42 8.59
C HIS A 31 4.82 -6.66 7.79
N SER A 32 4.82 -6.85 6.47
CA SER A 32 3.86 -6.27 5.54
C SER A 32 3.22 -7.38 4.72
N GLY A 33 1.96 -7.20 4.33
CA GLY A 33 1.22 -8.26 3.66
C GLY A 33 -0.21 -7.87 3.33
N PHE A 34 -1.03 -8.90 3.13
CA PHE A 34 -2.44 -8.78 2.83
C PHE A 34 -3.24 -9.49 3.90
N ILE A 35 -4.30 -8.85 4.39
CA ILE A 35 -5.19 -9.49 5.37
C ILE A 35 -5.88 -10.67 4.68
N SER A 36 -6.02 -11.80 5.36
CA SER A 36 -6.88 -12.90 4.91
C SER A 36 -7.53 -13.55 6.13
N LYS A 37 -8.68 -14.21 5.95
CA LYS A 37 -9.37 -14.88 7.06
C LYS A 37 -8.58 -16.06 7.60
N GLU A 38 -7.79 -16.67 6.74
CA GLU A 38 -6.98 -17.85 7.01
C GLU A 38 -5.68 -17.50 7.75
N ASN A 39 -5.19 -16.27 7.58
CA ASN A 39 -3.95 -15.78 8.18
C ASN A 39 -4.20 -14.47 8.96
N PRO A 40 -4.69 -14.55 10.21
CA PRO A 40 -4.87 -13.37 11.04
C PRO A 40 -3.51 -12.70 11.29
N VAL A 41 -3.49 -11.37 11.12
CA VAL A 41 -2.27 -10.57 11.29
C VAL A 41 -2.08 -10.30 12.79
N PRO A 42 -1.02 -10.85 13.42
CA PRO A 42 -0.78 -10.60 14.83
C PRO A 42 -0.50 -9.11 15.05
N TYR A 43 -1.02 -8.57 16.15
CA TYR A 43 -0.86 -7.15 16.53
C TYR A 43 -1.44 -6.14 15.53
N ALA A 44 -2.40 -6.55 14.68
CA ALA A 44 -3.13 -5.63 13.83
C ALA A 44 -3.85 -4.56 14.67
N ALA A 45 -3.70 -3.30 14.28
CA ALA A 45 -4.37 -2.19 14.95
C ALA A 45 -5.89 -2.26 14.70
N MET A 46 -6.67 -1.94 15.73
CA MET A 46 -8.12 -1.75 15.59
C MET A 46 -8.39 -0.34 15.06
N GLY A 47 -9.12 -0.25 13.96
CA GLY A 47 -9.60 1.03 13.44
C GLY A 47 -10.73 1.59 14.30
N TYR A 48 -10.82 2.91 14.38
CA TYR A 48 -11.92 3.60 15.08
C TYR A 48 -12.45 4.73 14.21
N PHE A 49 -13.73 5.02 14.35
CA PHE A 49 -14.34 6.25 13.84
C PHE A 49 -14.89 7.06 15.01
N LYS A 50 -14.91 8.38 14.85
CA LYS A 50 -15.47 9.29 15.85
C LYS A 50 -16.95 9.51 15.52
N ASP A 51 -17.82 9.13 16.43
CA ASP A 51 -19.24 9.46 16.38
C ASP A 51 -19.55 10.39 17.55
N GLN A 52 -20.00 11.60 17.24
CA GLN A 52 -20.12 12.71 18.18
C GLN A 52 -18.79 12.91 18.97
N ASN A 53 -18.77 12.56 20.26
CA ASN A 53 -17.62 12.67 21.16
C ASN A 53 -17.07 11.32 21.65
N GLN A 54 -17.44 10.21 21.00
CA GLN A 54 -16.98 8.88 21.36
C GLN A 54 -16.27 8.20 20.19
N PHE A 55 -15.22 7.42 20.50
CA PHE A 55 -14.56 6.56 19.53
C PHE A 55 -15.21 5.19 19.54
N GLN A 56 -15.69 4.75 18.39
CA GLN A 56 -16.29 3.43 18.20
C GLN A 56 -15.40 2.58 17.28
N PRO A 57 -15.19 1.29 17.58
CA PRO A 57 -14.42 0.42 16.71
C PRO A 57 -15.13 0.30 15.35
N VAL A 58 -14.35 0.35 14.27
CA VAL A 58 -14.91 0.09 12.93
C VAL A 58 -15.36 -1.37 12.84
N LYS A 59 -16.50 -1.60 12.20
CA LYS A 59 -16.92 -2.96 11.86
C LYS A 59 -15.92 -3.57 10.87
N GLU A 60 -15.85 -4.91 10.85
CA GLU A 60 -15.02 -5.62 9.87
C GLU A 60 -15.34 -5.14 8.44
N ILE A 61 -14.28 -4.76 7.73
CA ILE A 61 -14.37 -4.32 6.34
C ILE A 61 -14.23 -5.56 5.46
N ASN A 62 -15.06 -5.66 4.42
CA ASN A 62 -14.82 -6.63 3.37
C ASN A 62 -13.60 -6.21 2.53
N ILE A 63 -12.43 -6.69 2.94
CA ILE A 63 -11.13 -6.36 2.32
C ILE A 63 -11.04 -6.70 0.84
N PHE A 64 -11.86 -7.65 0.34
CA PHE A 64 -11.86 -8.03 -1.07
C PHE A 64 -12.30 -6.87 -1.98
N LEU A 65 -13.10 -5.94 -1.45
CA LEU A 65 -13.48 -4.71 -2.15
C LEU A 65 -12.31 -3.74 -2.35
N LEU A 66 -11.20 -3.93 -1.64
CA LEU A 66 -10.03 -3.07 -1.67
C LEU A 66 -8.86 -3.66 -2.47
N TYR A 67 -9.08 -4.75 -3.21
CA TYR A 67 -8.02 -5.48 -3.93
C TYR A 67 -7.19 -4.58 -4.87
N GLY A 68 -5.93 -4.34 -4.54
CA GLY A 68 -5.06 -3.43 -5.28
C GLY A 68 -5.52 -1.97 -5.24
N ALA A 69 -6.23 -1.56 -4.20
CA ALA A 69 -6.68 -0.20 -3.93
C ALA A 69 -6.57 0.21 -2.45
N GLY A 70 -6.32 -0.73 -1.53
CA GLY A 70 -6.18 -0.45 -0.10
C GLY A 70 -6.11 -1.69 0.79
N ASP A 71 -5.67 -2.83 0.26
CA ASP A 71 -5.69 -4.13 0.93
C ASP A 71 -4.33 -4.54 1.55
N ILE A 72 -3.34 -3.64 1.55
CA ILE A 72 -2.04 -3.85 2.18
C ILE A 72 -2.08 -3.40 3.65
N TYR A 73 -1.60 -4.24 4.54
CA TYR A 73 -1.18 -3.83 5.88
C TYR A 73 0.34 -3.71 5.95
N SER A 74 0.85 -2.87 6.87
CA SER A 74 2.28 -2.73 7.11
C SER A 74 2.55 -2.21 8.52
N THR A 75 3.83 -2.12 8.88
CA THR A 75 4.32 -1.44 10.09
C THR A 75 5.05 -0.16 9.70
N ALA A 76 5.15 0.80 10.62
CA ALA A 76 5.91 2.03 10.38
C ALA A 76 7.38 1.73 9.98
N SER A 77 7.99 0.74 10.62
CA SER A 77 9.36 0.30 10.32
C SER A 77 9.50 -0.25 8.89
N ASP A 78 8.54 -1.05 8.41
CA ASP A 78 8.57 -1.56 7.04
C ASP A 78 8.26 -0.49 6.00
N LEU A 79 7.39 0.48 6.30
CA LEU A 79 7.18 1.63 5.42
C LEU A 79 8.45 2.49 5.30
N CYS A 80 9.24 2.62 6.36
CA CYS A 80 10.56 3.26 6.30
C CYS A 80 11.52 2.48 5.38
N LYS A 81 11.55 1.14 5.47
CA LYS A 81 12.35 0.31 4.54
C LYS A 81 11.88 0.45 3.09
N TYR A 82 10.57 0.47 2.86
CA TYR A 82 10.00 0.71 1.54
C TYR A 82 10.50 2.03 0.95
N ASP A 83 10.41 3.12 1.72
CA ASP A 83 10.84 4.44 1.30
C ASP A 83 12.32 4.46 0.96
N LEU A 84 13.17 3.94 1.85
CA LEU A 84 14.62 3.84 1.61
C LEU A 84 14.95 3.01 0.36
N SER A 85 14.33 1.84 0.19
CA SER A 85 14.54 1.00 -0.99
C SER A 85 14.03 1.66 -2.29
N LEU A 86 12.92 2.38 -2.23
CA LEU A 86 12.39 3.11 -3.37
C LEU A 86 13.32 4.26 -3.76
N MET A 87 13.70 5.12 -2.80
CA MET A 87 14.53 6.31 -3.03
C MET A 87 15.95 5.95 -3.48
N ASN A 88 16.50 4.83 -3.01
CA ASN A 88 17.81 4.35 -3.44
C ASN A 88 17.79 3.63 -4.81
N GLY A 89 16.61 3.47 -5.42
CA GLY A 89 16.45 2.84 -6.73
C GLY A 89 16.55 1.31 -6.70
N GLN A 90 16.35 0.70 -5.54
CA GLN A 90 16.35 -0.76 -5.37
C GLN A 90 15.07 -1.40 -5.91
N LEU A 91 13.93 -0.69 -5.84
CA LEU A 91 12.64 -1.17 -6.32
C LEU A 91 12.40 -0.81 -7.80
N ILE A 92 12.75 0.41 -8.20
CA ILE A 92 12.62 0.90 -9.58
C ILE A 92 13.88 1.66 -9.98
N SER A 93 14.14 1.78 -11.28
CA SER A 93 15.30 2.54 -11.75
C SER A 93 15.25 4.01 -11.32
N LYS A 94 16.41 4.65 -11.12
CA LYS A 94 16.49 6.11 -10.85
C LYS A 94 15.79 6.95 -11.92
N LYS A 95 15.77 6.48 -13.19
CA LYS A 95 15.03 7.14 -14.28
C LYS A 95 13.52 7.07 -14.06
N SER A 96 12.99 5.91 -13.64
CA SER A 96 11.59 5.73 -13.31
C SER A 96 11.20 6.52 -12.06
N LEU A 97 12.05 6.52 -11.02
CA LEU A 97 11.83 7.30 -9.80
C LEU A 97 11.71 8.80 -10.10
N ARG A 98 12.59 9.36 -10.93
CA ARG A 98 12.49 10.77 -11.36
C ARG A 98 11.18 11.07 -12.09
N LYS A 99 10.64 10.13 -12.86
CA LYS A 99 9.33 10.30 -13.51
C LYS A 99 8.19 10.25 -12.48
N MET A 100 8.27 9.32 -11.52
CA MET A 100 7.27 9.15 -10.46
C MET A 100 7.18 10.40 -9.56
N LEU A 101 8.31 10.99 -9.20
CA LEU A 101 8.39 12.16 -8.31
C LEU A 101 8.24 13.51 -9.05
N ARG A 102 8.07 13.49 -10.37
CA ARG A 102 7.93 14.73 -11.14
C ARG A 102 6.58 15.38 -10.79
N PRO A 103 6.57 16.63 -10.29
CA PRO A 103 5.33 17.37 -10.08
C PRO A 103 4.52 17.44 -11.38
N ASP A 104 3.20 17.34 -11.27
CA ASP A 104 2.33 17.63 -12.40
C ASP A 104 2.32 19.14 -12.65
N GLN A 105 2.73 19.54 -13.86
CA GLN A 105 2.81 20.95 -14.26
C GLN A 105 1.43 21.60 -14.37
N ASN A 106 0.35 20.81 -14.47
CA ASN A 106 -1.03 21.28 -14.59
C ASN A 106 -1.78 21.31 -13.26
N ARG A 107 -1.13 20.96 -12.14
CA ARG A 107 -1.76 20.95 -10.82
C ARG A 107 -1.50 22.30 -10.14
N VAL A 108 -2.41 23.25 -10.32
CA VAL A 108 -2.53 24.36 -9.37
C VAL A 108 -2.85 23.71 -8.03
N MET A 109 -1.90 23.72 -7.10
CA MET A 109 -2.20 23.34 -5.73
C MET A 109 -3.12 24.43 -5.19
N ASP A 110 -4.43 24.20 -5.25
CA ASP A 110 -5.38 24.87 -4.36
C ASP A 110 -4.96 24.48 -2.94
N LEU A 111 -4.08 25.31 -2.38
CA LEU A 111 -3.79 25.36 -0.97
C LEU A 111 -5.07 25.89 -0.31
N GLY A 112 -6.04 25.01 -0.11
CA GLY A 112 -7.21 25.21 0.75
C GLY A 112 -6.82 25.25 2.23
N CYS A 113 -5.81 26.05 2.55
CA CYS A 113 -5.48 26.47 3.91
C CYS A 113 -5.59 28.00 3.95
N MET A 114 -6.81 28.49 4.13
CA MET A 114 -7.18 29.64 4.96
C MET A 114 -8.66 29.54 5.29
#